data_AF-A0A845RPW2-F1
#
_entry.id   AF-A0A845RPW2-F1
#
_cell.length_a   1.000
_cell.length_b   1.000
_cell.length_c   1.000
_cell.angle_alpha   90.00
_cell.angle_beta   90.00
_cell.angle_gamma   90.00
#
_symmetry.space_group_name_H-M   'P 1'
#
loop_
_entity.id
_entity.type
_entity.pdbx_description
1 polymer ?
#
loop_
_entity_poly.entity_id
_entity_poly.type
_entity_poly.pdbx_seq_one_letter_code
_entity_poly.pdbx_strand_id
1 'polypeptide(L)'
;MIFDNAKVAVKEGFGFHAGIQYRYAALAAHYAFKAESCNIAAGHEKGLVEGLVGWVRRNILVPIPRVATIEELNAEILRRCLKYRENNITGREQTVGVMAQSASARMANLPKFKFDPGRNLIARVDDFSTGKNAFKMGCQSNKTTV
;
A
#
# COMPACT_ATOMS: atom_id res chain seq x y z
N MET A 1 -3.69 5.57 -5.53
CA MET A 1 -2.51 4.95 -4.89
C MET A 1 -1.51 4.66 -5.98
N ILE A 2 -0.30 5.22 -5.84
CA ILE A 2 0.77 5.13 -6.83
C ILE A 2 1.67 3.95 -6.46
N PHE A 3 2.05 3.15 -7.45
CA PHE A 3 2.94 2.02 -7.26
C PHE A 3 4.22 2.18 -8.08
N ASP A 4 5.34 1.95 -7.41
CA ASP A 4 6.64 1.80 -8.06
C ASP A 4 7.00 0.32 -8.18
N ASN A 5 7.14 -0.18 -9.41
CA ASN A 5 7.66 -1.51 -9.71
C ASN A 5 7.02 -2.66 -8.88
N ALA A 6 5.73 -2.53 -8.54
CA ALA A 6 5.03 -3.49 -7.71
C ALA A 6 4.65 -4.74 -8.53
N LYS A 7 5.57 -5.70 -8.66
CA LYS A 7 5.34 -7.00 -9.34
C LYS A 7 4.17 -7.80 -8.77
N VAL A 8 3.76 -7.52 -7.53
CA VAL A 8 2.58 -8.10 -6.88
C VAL A 8 1.26 -7.48 -7.34
N ALA A 9 1.29 -6.25 -7.85
CA ALA A 9 0.13 -5.49 -8.31
C ALA A 9 -0.02 -5.52 -9.83
N VAL A 10 1.09 -5.67 -10.56
CA VAL A 10 1.13 -5.68 -12.02
C VAL A 10 1.21 -7.13 -12.52
N LYS A 11 0.32 -7.49 -13.44
CA LYS A 11 0.31 -8.77 -14.16
C LYS A 11 1.24 -8.72 -15.37
N GLU A 12 1.14 -7.66 -16.15
CA GLU A 12 1.90 -7.43 -17.39
C GLU A 12 1.96 -5.93 -17.73
N GLY A 13 2.90 -5.53 -18.60
CA GLY A 13 3.08 -4.13 -18.99
C GLY A 13 3.73 -3.25 -17.90
N PHE A 14 3.77 -1.95 -18.16
CA PHE A 14 4.31 -0.93 -17.25
C PHE A 14 3.60 0.41 -17.47
N GLY A 15 3.67 1.29 -16.49
CA GLY A 15 3.11 2.64 -16.62
C GLY A 15 1.62 2.63 -16.93
N PHE A 16 1.19 3.46 -17.89
CA PHE A 16 -0.21 3.52 -18.33
C PHE A 16 -0.76 2.18 -18.87
N HIS A 17 0.10 1.35 -19.45
CA HIS A 17 -0.28 0.07 -20.06
C HIS A 17 -0.19 -1.12 -19.11
N ALA A 18 0.00 -0.88 -17.80
CA ALA A 18 0.12 -1.96 -16.84
C ALA A 18 -1.24 -2.64 -16.59
N GLY A 19 -1.33 -3.93 -16.89
CA GLY A 19 -2.46 -4.76 -16.50
C GLY A 19 -2.38 -5.06 -15.00
N ILE A 20 -3.38 -4.65 -14.22
CA ILE A 20 -3.42 -4.89 -12.77
C ILE A 20 -3.81 -6.36 -12.51
N GLN A 21 -3.15 -7.01 -11.54
CA GLN A 21 -3.52 -8.36 -11.11
C GLN A 21 -4.93 -8.36 -10.50
N TYR A 22 -5.72 -9.38 -10.82
CA TYR A 22 -7.12 -9.49 -10.38
C TYR A 22 -7.31 -9.27 -8.87
N ARG A 23 -6.45 -9.89 -8.04
CA ARG A 23 -6.54 -9.73 -6.57
C ARG A 23 -6.25 -8.30 -6.11
N TYR A 24 -5.38 -7.60 -6.82
CA TYR A 24 -5.07 -6.21 -6.54
C TYR A 24 -6.20 -5.28 -6.99
N ALA A 25 -6.86 -5.59 -8.10
CA ALA A 25 -8.09 -4.92 -8.51
C ALA A 25 -9.23 -5.14 -7.49
N ALA A 26 -9.36 -6.36 -6.94
CA ALA A 26 -10.32 -6.65 -5.87
C ALA A 26 -10.01 -5.87 -4.57
N LEU A 27 -8.72 -5.77 -4.18
CA LEU A 27 -8.27 -4.93 -3.07
C LEU A 27 -8.61 -3.45 -3.29
N ALA A 28 -8.34 -2.96 -4.50
CA ALA A 28 -8.63 -1.58 -4.91
C ALA A 28 -10.13 -1.26 -4.85
N ALA A 29 -10.97 -2.18 -5.32
CA ALA A 29 -12.42 -2.08 -5.22
C ALA A 29 -12.91 -2.12 -3.76
N HIS A 30 -12.33 -3.00 -2.93
CA HIS A 30 -12.69 -3.13 -1.51
C HIS A 30 -12.46 -1.84 -0.72
N TYR A 31 -11.33 -1.17 -0.94
CA TYR A 31 -10.98 0.08 -0.24
C TYR A 31 -11.21 1.35 -1.07
N ALA A 32 -11.92 1.24 -2.20
CA ALA A 32 -12.28 2.34 -3.09
C ALA A 32 -11.10 3.26 -3.48
N PHE A 33 -9.94 2.69 -3.81
CA PHE A 33 -8.81 3.44 -4.35
C PHE A 33 -8.51 3.07 -5.80
N LYS A 34 -8.04 4.05 -6.58
CA LYS A 34 -7.49 3.79 -7.91
C LYS A 34 -6.02 3.40 -7.80
N ALA A 35 -5.62 2.32 -8.45
CA ALA A 35 -4.22 1.93 -8.56
C ALA A 35 -3.61 2.55 -9.83
N GLU A 36 -2.49 3.24 -9.69
CA GLU A 36 -1.76 3.86 -10.80
C GLU A 36 -0.31 3.40 -10.76
N SER A 37 0.16 2.82 -11.87
CA SER A 37 1.54 2.39 -12.07
C SER A 37 2.35 3.50 -12.72
N CYS A 38 3.52 3.78 -12.15
CA CYS A 38 4.42 4.77 -12.73
C CYS A 38 5.01 4.29 -14.06
N ASN A 39 5.18 5.22 -14.99
CA ASN A 39 5.93 5.01 -16.22
C ASN A 39 7.43 4.86 -15.93
N ILE A 40 8.10 4.04 -16.74
CA ILE A 40 9.56 3.88 -16.65
C ILE A 40 10.21 5.21 -17.04
N ALA A 41 11.22 5.63 -16.27
CA ALA A 41 11.91 6.92 -16.41
C ALA A 41 11.06 8.19 -16.16
N ALA A 42 9.85 8.06 -15.62
CA ALA A 42 9.00 9.19 -15.24
C ALA A 42 9.13 9.55 -13.76
N GLY A 43 10.33 9.96 -13.32
CA GLY A 43 10.58 10.33 -11.92
C GLY A 43 9.65 11.44 -11.38
N HIS A 44 9.16 12.32 -12.27
CA HIS A 44 8.21 13.38 -11.90
C HIS A 44 6.89 12.85 -11.32
N GLU A 45 6.43 11.66 -11.73
CA GLU A 45 5.23 11.01 -11.19
C GLU A 45 5.41 10.59 -9.72
N LYS A 46 6.66 10.53 -9.23
CA LYS A 46 7.03 10.17 -7.86
C LYS A 46 7.63 11.33 -7.06
N GLY A 47 7.79 12.51 -7.65
CA GLY A 47 8.49 13.63 -7.02
C GLY A 47 7.90 14.02 -5.66
N LEU A 48 6.58 13.91 -5.49
CA LEU A 48 5.91 14.15 -4.21
C LEU A 48 6.28 13.09 -3.15
N VAL A 49 6.34 11.81 -3.53
CA VAL A 49 6.68 10.71 -2.63
C VAL A 49 8.14 10.82 -2.20
N GLU A 50 9.05 11.02 -3.15
CA GLU A 50 10.49 11.18 -2.88
C GLU A 50 10.77 12.43 -2.02
N GLY A 51 10.10 13.54 -2.34
CA GLY A 51 10.15 14.77 -1.56
C GLY A 51 9.69 14.56 -0.12
N LEU A 52 8.56 13.87 0.07
CA LEU A 52 8.03 13.57 1.41
C LEU A 52 8.95 12.62 2.19
N VAL A 53 9.47 11.58 1.56
CA VAL A 53 10.45 10.66 2.18
C VAL A 53 11.69 11.42 2.63
N GLY A 54 12.24 12.26 1.75
CA GLY A 54 13.36 13.13 2.09
C GLY A 54 13.04 14.08 3.24
N TRP A 55 11.84 14.66 3.25
CA TRP A 55 11.38 15.56 4.30
C TRP A 55 11.27 14.83 5.66
N VAL A 56 10.66 13.64 5.71
CA VAL A 56 10.55 12.83 6.93
C VAL A 56 11.93 12.50 7.49
N ARG A 57 12.87 12.10 6.62
CA ARG A 57 14.25 11.79 7.02
C ARG A 57 14.96 12.98 7.65
N ARG A 58 14.69 14.21 7.19
CA ARG A 58 15.34 15.44 7.70
C ARG A 58 14.64 16.06 8.90
N ASN A 59 13.36 15.79 9.12
CA ASN A 59 12.56 16.48 10.15
C ASN A 59 12.05 15.56 11.25
N ILE A 60 11.68 14.32 10.93
CA ILE A 60 11.14 13.36 11.91
C ILE A 60 12.25 12.51 12.48
N LEU A 61 13.20 12.06 11.66
CA LEU A 61 14.30 11.19 12.10
C LEU A 61 15.54 11.96 12.58
N VAL A 62 15.45 13.28 12.76
CA VAL A 62 16.57 14.12 13.23
C VAL A 62 16.21 14.79 14.55
N PRO A 63 17.07 14.71 15.58
CA PRO A 63 18.26 13.86 15.66
C PRO A 63 17.88 12.37 15.59
N ILE A 64 18.80 11.53 15.09
CA ILE A 64 18.55 10.08 14.93
C ILE A 64 18.16 9.48 16.29
N PRO A 65 16.96 8.87 16.42
CA PRO A 65 16.55 8.22 17.66
C PRO A 65 17.55 7.15 18.08
N ARG A 66 18.01 7.20 19.33
CA ARG A 66 18.80 6.13 19.96
C ARG A 66 17.87 5.36 20.89
N VAL A 67 17.49 4.17 20.47
CA VAL A 67 16.52 3.29 21.14
C VAL A 67 17.02 1.86 21.09
N ALA A 68 16.59 1.03 22.05
CA ALA A 68 17.04 -0.35 22.17
C ALA A 68 16.14 -1.34 21.41
N THR A 69 14.88 -0.97 21.16
CA THR A 69 13.86 -1.85 20.57
C THR A 69 13.12 -1.20 19.42
N ILE A 70 12.46 -2.02 18.59
CA ILE A 70 11.64 -1.53 17.48
C ILE A 70 10.36 -0.86 18.00
N GLU A 71 9.85 -1.30 19.15
CA GLU A 71 8.70 -0.73 19.83
C GLU A 71 8.98 0.70 20.29
N GLU A 72 10.14 0.92 20.91
CA GLU A 72 10.61 2.26 21.28
C GLU A 72 10.78 3.17 20.06
N LEU A 73 11.33 2.64 18.96
CA LEU A 73 11.46 3.39 17.71
C LEU A 73 10.09 3.82 17.17
N ASN A 74 9.12 2.90 17.13
CA ASN A 74 7.77 3.18 16.67
C ASN A 74 7.08 4.24 17.53
N ALA A 75 7.21 4.14 18.85
CA ALA A 75 6.65 5.12 19.79
C ALA A 75 7.28 6.52 19.58
N GLU A 76 8.60 6.59 19.41
CA GLU A 76 9.30 7.86 19.21
C GLU A 76 8.94 8.52 17.86
N ILE A 77 8.87 7.73 16.78
CA ILE A 77 8.44 8.23 15.47
C ILE A 77 7.00 8.76 15.56
N LEU A 78 6.09 8.01 16.20
CA LEU A 78 4.71 8.44 16.38
C LEU A 78 4.63 9.75 17.15
N ARG A 79 5.35 9.87 18.27
CA ARG A 79 5.40 11.08 19.08
C ARG A 79 5.86 12.29 18.26
N ARG A 80 6.90 12.14 17.44
CA ARG A 80 7.40 13.22 16.58
C ARG A 80 6.42 13.59 15.47
N CYS A 81 5.75 12.61 14.86
CA CYS A 81 4.70 12.85 13.87
C CYS A 81 3.50 13.59 14.48
N LEU A 82 3.08 13.23 15.70
CA LEU A 82 2.02 13.93 16.42
C LEU A 82 2.43 15.37 16.76
N LYS A 83 3.65 15.57 17.26
CA LYS A 83 4.20 16.92 17.49
C LYS A 83 4.24 17.75 16.19
N TYR A 84 4.56 17.12 15.06
CA TYR A 84 4.54 17.82 13.77
C TYR A 84 3.16 18.40 13.43
N ARG A 85 2.06 17.80 13.91
CA ARG A 85 0.70 18.30 13.68
C ARG A 85 0.47 19.71 14.26
N GLU A 86 1.29 20.16 15.19
CA GLU A 86 1.23 21.51 15.76
C GLU A 86 1.85 22.57 14.84
N ASN A 87 2.61 22.17 13.81
CA ASN A 87 3.29 23.10 12.91
C ASN A 87 2.33 23.67 11.86
N ASN A 88 2.65 24.88 11.39
CA ASN A 88 2.01 25.49 10.24
C ASN A 88 2.94 25.42 9.02
N ILE A 89 2.38 25.01 7.87
CA ILE A 89 3.11 24.96 6.60
C ILE A 89 3.05 26.35 5.97
N THR A 90 4.18 26.86 5.48
CA THR A 90 4.24 28.15 4.78
C THR A 90 3.17 28.24 3.68
N GLY A 91 2.36 29.31 3.72
CA GLY A 91 1.24 29.49 2.80
C GLY A 91 -0.06 28.77 3.20
N ARG A 92 -0.13 28.19 4.41
CA ARG A 92 -1.37 27.67 5.01
C ARG A 92 -1.75 28.49 6.24
N GLU A 93 -3.06 28.64 6.45
CA GLU A 93 -3.59 29.44 7.57
C GLU A 93 -3.65 28.65 8.88
N GLN A 94 -3.81 27.32 8.79
CA GLN A 94 -4.04 26.44 9.93
C GLN A 94 -2.90 25.43 10.09
N THR A 95 -2.76 24.89 11.30
CA THR A 95 -1.79 23.83 11.56
C THR A 95 -2.11 22.57 10.77
N VAL A 96 -1.09 21.75 10.54
CA VAL A 96 -1.21 20.43 9.90
C VAL A 96 -2.29 19.59 10.61
N GLY A 97 -2.37 19.67 11.94
CA GLY A 97 -3.32 18.95 12.76
C GLY A 97 -4.77 19.32 12.50
N VAL A 98 -5.06 20.62 12.43
CA VAL A 98 -6.40 21.15 12.15
C VAL A 98 -6.81 20.79 10.71
N MET A 99 -5.92 21.02 9.74
CA MET A 99 -6.20 20.66 8.35
C MET A 99 -6.46 19.15 8.18
N ALA A 100 -5.73 18.30 8.89
CA ALA A 100 -5.93 16.85 8.87
C ALA A 100 -7.31 16.44 9.45
N GLN A 101 -7.76 17.09 10.52
CA GLN A 101 -9.09 16.83 11.09
C GLN A 101 -10.21 17.27 10.13
N SER A 102 -10.08 18.46 9.54
CA SER A 102 -11.02 18.97 8.52
C SER A 102 -11.05 18.10 7.26
N ALA A 103 -9.93 17.46 6.90
CA ALA A 103 -9.89 16.47 5.83
C ALA A 103 -10.56 15.16 6.25
N SER A 104 -10.29 14.68 7.46
CA SER A 104 -10.85 13.43 8.00
C SER A 104 -12.38 13.43 8.03
N ALA A 105 -13.01 14.57 8.33
CA ALA A 105 -14.47 14.70 8.34
C ALA A 105 -15.12 14.46 6.96
N ARG A 106 -14.34 14.52 5.88
CA ARG A 106 -14.80 14.32 4.49
C ARG A 106 -14.39 12.96 3.91
N MET A 107 -13.73 12.11 4.70
CA MET A 107 -13.30 10.79 4.25
C MET A 107 -14.47 9.78 4.33
N ALA A 108 -14.48 8.83 3.41
CA ALA A 108 -15.41 7.71 3.47
C ALA A 108 -15.05 6.77 4.64
N ASN A 109 -16.07 6.14 5.24
CA ASN A 109 -15.86 5.09 6.22
C ASN A 109 -15.15 3.89 5.59
N LEU A 110 -14.30 3.23 6.37
CA LEU A 110 -13.70 1.97 5.96
C LEU A 110 -14.78 0.87 5.85
N PRO A 111 -14.58 -0.11 4.95
CA PRO A 111 -15.42 -1.31 4.90
C PRO A 111 -15.47 -2.01 6.26
N LYS A 112 -16.64 -2.57 6.61
CA LYS A 112 -16.84 -3.29 7.89
C LYS A 112 -15.94 -4.53 8.03
N PHE A 113 -15.61 -5.16 6.91
CA PHE A 113 -14.79 -6.37 6.86
C PHE A 113 -13.42 -6.07 6.26
N LYS A 114 -12.38 -6.73 6.80
CA LYS A 114 -11.04 -6.65 6.24
C LYS A 114 -10.97 -7.45 4.95
N PHE A 115 -10.28 -6.91 3.94
CA PHE A 115 -9.93 -7.68 2.75
C PHE A 115 -8.97 -8.82 3.14
N ASP A 116 -9.24 -10.05 2.70
CA ASP A 116 -8.36 -11.20 2.94
C ASP A 116 -7.20 -11.24 1.90
N PRO A 117 -5.94 -10.99 2.31
CA PRO A 117 -4.79 -11.06 1.41
C PRO A 117 -4.30 -12.50 1.17
N GLY A 118 -4.82 -13.50 1.89
CA GLY A 118 -4.43 -14.91 1.79
C GLY A 118 -4.59 -15.47 0.38
N ARG A 119 -3.64 -16.29 -0.08
CA ARG A 119 -3.79 -16.99 -1.37
C ARG A 119 -4.56 -18.28 -1.08
N ASN A 120 -5.82 -18.32 -1.51
CA ASN A 120 -6.61 -19.55 -1.46
C ASN A 120 -6.13 -20.53 -2.52
N LEU A 121 -5.82 -21.75 -2.11
CA LEU A 121 -5.51 -22.86 -2.99
C LEU A 121 -6.64 -23.89 -2.85
N ILE A 122 -7.22 -24.30 -3.96
CA ILE A 122 -8.18 -25.41 -3.97
C ILE A 122 -7.35 -26.69 -3.91
N ALA A 123 -7.25 -27.27 -2.72
CA ALA A 123 -6.64 -28.59 -2.53
C ALA A 123 -7.72 -29.67 -2.65
N ARG A 124 -7.38 -30.76 -3.36
CA ARG A 124 -8.22 -31.96 -3.33
C ARG A 124 -7.98 -32.63 -1.97
N VAL A 125 -9.06 -32.87 -1.25
CA VAL A 125 -9.04 -33.48 0.07
C VAL A 125 -9.49 -34.93 -0.07
N ASP A 126 -8.87 -35.84 0.69
CA ASP A 126 -9.35 -37.23 0.78
C ASP A 126 -10.55 -37.37 1.72
N ASP A 127 -11.13 -38.57 1.79
CA ASP A 127 -12.30 -38.89 2.61
C ASP A 127 -12.05 -38.68 4.13
N PHE A 128 -10.79 -38.49 4.54
CA PHE A 128 -10.37 -38.19 5.91
C PHE A 128 -10.07 -36.71 6.13
N SER A 129 -10.47 -35.84 5.20
CA SER A 129 -10.21 -34.39 5.27
C SER A 129 -8.72 -34.02 5.31
N THR A 130 -7.84 -34.89 4.79
CA THR A 130 -6.40 -34.63 4.67
C THR A 130 -6.06 -34.15 3.25
N GLY A 131 -5.42 -32.97 3.16
CA GLY A 131 -5.02 -32.38 1.87
C GLY A 131 -3.61 -32.82 1.45
N LYS A 132 -3.45 -33.38 0.25
CA LYS A 132 -2.13 -33.59 -0.37
C LYS A 132 -1.75 -32.35 -1.19
N ASN A 133 -0.95 -31.45 -0.61
CA ASN A 133 -0.39 -30.31 -1.36
C ASN A 133 0.72 -30.79 -2.30
N ALA A 134 0.37 -31.18 -3.52
CA ALA A 134 1.33 -31.35 -4.60
C ALA A 134 1.63 -29.97 -5.22
N PHE A 135 2.74 -29.34 -4.83
CA PHE A 135 3.27 -28.17 -5.53
C PHE A 135 3.67 -28.58 -6.96
N LYS A 136 2.78 -28.36 -7.94
CA LYS A 136 3.12 -28.48 -9.36
C LYS A 136 3.21 -27.08 -9.96
N MET A 137 4.43 -26.57 -10.11
CA MET A 137 4.72 -25.53 -11.10
C MET A 137 4.46 -26.13 -12.48
N GLY A 138 3.56 -25.54 -13.26
CA GLY A 138 3.31 -26.03 -14.62
C GLY A 138 2.00 -25.54 -15.21
N CYS A 139 2.10 -24.45 -15.96
CA CYS A 139 1.26 -24.04 -17.08
C CYS A 139 0.33 -25.14 -17.64
N GLN A 140 -0.97 -24.86 -17.75
CA GLN A 140 -1.81 -25.50 -18.77
C GLN A 140 -2.83 -24.51 -19.36
N SER A 141 -2.57 -24.17 -20.62
CA SER A 141 -3.58 -23.91 -21.64
C SER A 141 -4.56 -25.08 -21.78
N ASN A 142 -5.84 -24.78 -22.06
CA ASN A 142 -6.74 -25.45 -23.02
C ASN A 142 -8.12 -24.78 -22.89
N LYS A 143 -8.66 -24.13 -23.94
CA LYS A 143 -9.44 -24.73 -25.04
C LYS A 143 -10.50 -25.71 -24.54
N THR A 144 -11.77 -25.30 -24.59
CA THR A 144 -12.90 -26.21 -24.87
C THR A 144 -14.02 -25.44 -25.58
N THR A 145 -14.21 -25.83 -26.83
CA THR A 145 -15.41 -25.78 -27.65
C THR A 145 -16.66 -26.24 -26.91
N VAL A 146 -17.77 -25.51 -27.05
CA VAL A 146 -19.07 -26.06 -27.46
C VAL A 146 -19.66 -25.08 -28.46
#